data_AF-A0A9E5YS26-F1
#
_entry.id   AF-A0A9E5YS26-F1
#
_cell.length_a   1.000
_cell.length_b   1.000
_cell.length_c   1.000
_cell.angle_alpha   90.00
_cell.angle_beta   90.00
_cell.angle_gamma   90.00
#
_symmetry.space_group_name_H-M   'P 1'
#
loop_
_entity.id
_entity.type
_entity.pdbx_description
1 polymer ?
#
loop_
_entity_poly.entity_id
_entity_poly.type
_entity_poly.pdbx_seq_one_letter_code
_entity_poly.pdbx_strand_id
1 'polypeptide(L)'
;MTDYLHRKRGEKGPDFDPVNLMHQIFEDAGAFVGPAQDVLLSWLMKLPQHMEPATAAKTVLDTTVAHCEGAPSEEAGKLINLLKQVSEHGEMTVGNTTGSRRRGGRSARGIQ
;
A
#
# COMPACT_ATOMS: atom_id res chain seq x y z
N MET A 1 -5.33 28.69 -3.48
CA MET A 1 -5.81 27.34 -3.83
C MET A 1 -5.22 26.97 -5.18
N THR A 2 -3.94 26.56 -5.19
CA THR A 2 -3.19 25.75 -6.19
C THR A 2 -1.69 26.07 -6.06
N ASP A 3 -0.96 25.27 -5.28
CA ASP A 3 0.51 25.37 -5.17
C ASP A 3 1.14 23.96 -5.10
N TYR A 4 0.66 23.04 -5.95
CA TYR A 4 1.06 21.63 -5.94
C TYR A 4 1.97 21.22 -7.11
N LEU A 5 2.60 22.16 -7.83
CA LEU A 5 3.28 21.80 -9.10
C LEU A 5 4.80 21.86 -9.11
N HIS A 6 5.52 22.20 -8.03
CA HIS A 6 7.00 22.23 -8.07
C HIS A 6 7.66 21.79 -6.75
N ARG A 7 7.35 20.59 -6.24
CA ARG A 7 7.99 20.10 -5.01
C ARG A 7 9.23 19.26 -5.28
N LYS A 8 10.39 19.72 -4.79
CA LYS A 8 11.69 19.06 -4.92
C LYS A 8 11.67 17.68 -4.23
N ARG A 9 12.33 16.68 -4.83
CA ARG A 9 12.70 15.42 -4.17
C ARG A 9 13.38 15.72 -2.83
N GLY A 10 12.67 15.51 -1.72
CA GLY A 10 13.15 15.78 -0.36
C GLY A 10 12.18 16.58 0.52
N GLU A 11 11.11 17.17 -0.02
CA GLU A 11 10.06 17.75 0.83
C GLU A 11 9.19 16.65 1.44
N LYS A 12 9.04 16.72 2.77
CA LYS A 12 8.17 15.82 3.54
C LYS A 12 6.76 15.93 2.98
N GLY A 13 6.22 14.81 2.50
CA GLY A 13 4.84 14.74 2.05
C GLY A 13 3.85 14.94 3.21
N PRO A 14 2.55 15.03 2.91
CA PRO A 14 1.54 15.09 3.98
C PRO A 14 1.65 13.86 4.89
N ASP A 15 1.14 13.93 6.12
CA ASP A 15 1.33 12.84 7.09
C ASP A 15 0.78 11.49 6.60
N PHE A 16 -0.26 11.50 5.75
CA PHE A 16 -0.84 10.30 5.13
C PHE A 16 -0.05 9.77 3.93
N ASP A 17 0.94 10.52 3.44
CA ASP A 17 1.84 10.11 2.36
C ASP A 17 3.21 10.76 2.56
N PRO A 18 3.96 10.39 3.61
CA PRO A 18 5.09 11.16 4.13
C PRO A 18 6.28 11.25 3.16
N VAL A 19 6.32 10.35 2.18
CA VAL A 19 7.35 10.30 1.13
C VAL A 19 6.79 10.64 -0.26
N ASN A 20 5.52 11.08 -0.35
CA ASN A 20 4.79 11.32 -1.59
C ASN A 20 4.74 10.10 -2.54
N LEU A 21 4.77 8.89 -1.99
CA LEU A 21 4.79 7.66 -2.78
C LEU A 21 3.46 7.45 -3.49
N MET A 22 2.34 7.66 -2.79
CA MET A 22 1.01 7.49 -3.37
C MET A 22 0.76 8.58 -4.43
N HIS A 23 1.15 9.83 -4.15
CA HIS A 23 1.05 10.90 -5.14
C HIS A 23 1.85 10.61 -6.41
N GLN A 24 3.10 10.16 -6.30
CA GLN A 24 3.92 9.84 -7.47
C GLN A 24 3.34 8.71 -8.32
N ILE A 25 2.75 7.70 -7.68
CA ILE A 25 2.18 6.55 -8.40
C ILE A 25 0.89 6.94 -9.11
N PHE A 26 0.04 7.74 -8.47
CA PHE A 26 -1.25 8.14 -9.05
C PHE A 26 -1.17 9.38 -9.95
N GLU A 27 -0.03 10.06 -10.02
CA GLU A 27 0.25 11.09 -11.03
C GLU A 27 0.26 10.49 -12.45
N ASP A 28 0.82 9.29 -12.62
CA ASP A 28 0.75 8.51 -13.85
C ASP A 28 0.41 7.03 -13.54
N ALA A 29 -0.83 6.82 -13.08
CA ALA A 29 -1.31 5.49 -12.72
C ALA A 29 -1.34 4.50 -13.91
N GLY A 30 -1.39 5.00 -15.14
CA GLY A 30 -1.38 4.20 -16.36
C GLY A 30 0.00 3.59 -16.65
N ALA A 31 1.07 4.31 -16.34
CA ALA A 31 2.45 3.84 -16.54
C ALA A 31 3.00 3.00 -15.38
N PHE A 32 2.28 2.88 -14.26
CA PHE A 32 2.74 2.14 -13.09
C PHE A 32 2.88 0.63 -13.36
N VAL A 33 4.10 0.09 -13.18
CA VAL A 33 4.47 -1.32 -13.40
C VAL A 33 5.07 -2.01 -12.16
N GLY A 34 4.85 -1.45 -10.97
CA GLY A 34 5.37 -2.03 -9.71
C GLY A 34 4.40 -3.03 -9.07
N PRO A 35 4.90 -3.96 -8.24
CA PRO A 35 4.04 -4.83 -7.44
C PRO A 35 3.27 -4.00 -6.40
N ALA A 36 1.93 -3.99 -6.51
CA ALA A 36 1.06 -3.19 -5.65
C ALA A 36 1.27 -3.46 -4.14
N GLN A 37 1.53 -4.72 -3.77
CA GLN A 37 1.70 -5.12 -2.38
C GLN A 37 2.97 -4.54 -1.74
N ASP A 38 4.08 -4.51 -2.48
CA ASP A 38 5.35 -3.97 -1.96
C ASP A 38 5.30 -2.45 -1.81
N VAL A 39 4.58 -1.78 -2.73
CA VAL A 39 4.30 -0.35 -2.62
C VAL A 39 3.48 -0.06 -1.37
N LEU A 40 2.39 -0.79 -1.16
CA LEU A 40 1.56 -0.62 0.03
C LEU A 40 2.37 -0.84 1.30
N LEU A 41 3.15 -1.93 1.38
CA LEU A 41 4.00 -2.23 2.53
C LEU A 41 5.03 -1.12 2.76
N SER A 42 5.68 -0.65 1.70
CA SER A 42 6.65 0.44 1.78
C SER A 42 6.01 1.73 2.30
N TRP A 43 4.79 2.04 1.87
CA TRP A 43 4.03 3.19 2.35
C TRP A 43 3.64 3.04 3.83
N LEU A 44 3.07 1.90 4.22
CA LEU A 44 2.71 1.60 5.62
C LEU A 44 3.90 1.73 6.58
N MET A 45 5.06 1.20 6.17
CA MET A 45 6.30 1.28 6.95
C MET A 45 6.84 2.70 7.12
N LYS A 46 6.40 3.65 6.29
CA LYS A 46 6.81 5.05 6.33
C LYS A 46 5.81 5.95 7.04
N LEU A 47 4.60 5.46 7.35
CA LEU A 47 3.60 6.24 8.06
C LEU A 47 4.11 6.68 9.44
N PRO A 48 3.79 7.92 9.88
CA PRO A 48 4.10 8.35 11.23
C PRO A 48 3.39 7.47 12.27
N GLN A 49 4.02 7.24 13.43
CA GLN A 49 3.46 6.41 14.51
C GLN A 49 2.12 6.91 15.07
N HIS A 50 1.82 8.20 14.91
CA HIS A 50 0.58 8.81 15.37
C HIS A 50 -0.56 8.75 14.34
N MET A 51 -0.29 8.20 13.14
CA MET A 51 -1.24 8.14 12.06
C MET A 51 -1.73 6.71 11.87
N GLU A 52 -3.04 6.52 12.04
CA GLU A 52 -3.71 5.23 11.82
C GLU A 52 -3.72 4.87 10.33
N PRO A 53 -3.27 3.65 9.94
CA PRO A 53 -3.23 3.22 8.56
C PRO A 53 -4.57 3.31 7.82
N ALA A 54 -5.67 2.97 8.50
CA ALA A 54 -7.00 3.04 7.91
C ALA A 54 -7.40 4.47 7.56
N THR A 55 -7.11 5.43 8.45
CA THR A 55 -7.38 6.85 8.22
C THR A 55 -6.50 7.38 7.10
N ALA A 56 -5.21 7.05 7.11
CA ALA A 56 -4.29 7.45 6.04
C ALA A 56 -4.74 6.91 4.67
N ALA A 57 -5.13 5.63 4.61
CA ALA A 57 -5.56 4.99 3.36
C ALA A 57 -6.85 5.63 2.82
N LYS A 58 -7.80 5.93 3.71
CA LYS A 58 -9.00 6.67 3.34
C LYS A 58 -8.66 8.05 2.79
N THR A 59 -7.75 8.79 3.42
CA THR A 59 -7.32 10.09 2.92
C THR A 59 -6.67 9.99 1.54
N VAL A 60 -5.79 9.01 1.31
CA VAL A 60 -5.19 8.76 -0.01
C VAL A 60 -6.25 8.50 -1.08
N LEU A 61 -7.28 7.69 -0.76
CA LEU A 61 -8.37 7.41 -1.69
C LEU A 61 -9.15 8.68 -2.04
N ASP A 62 -9.51 9.47 -1.03
CA ASP A 62 -10.33 10.67 -1.18
C ASP A 62 -9.58 11.84 -1.83
N THR A 63 -8.26 11.96 -1.60
CA THR A 63 -7.46 13.09 -2.10
C THR A 63 -6.64 12.78 -3.32
N THR A 64 -6.04 11.60 -3.40
CA THR A 64 -5.05 11.30 -4.45
C THR A 64 -5.69 10.47 -5.55
N VAL A 65 -6.36 9.37 -5.19
CA VAL A 65 -7.00 8.49 -6.18
C VAL A 65 -8.21 9.16 -6.82
N ALA A 66 -9.00 9.92 -6.08
CA ALA A 66 -10.16 10.65 -6.62
C ALA A 66 -9.80 11.69 -7.70
N HIS A 67 -8.56 12.20 -7.69
CA HIS A 67 -8.05 13.16 -8.68
C HIS A 67 -7.16 12.50 -9.74
N CYS A 68 -7.03 11.17 -9.73
CA CYS A 68 -6.30 10.44 -10.75
C CYS A 68 -7.07 10.51 -12.08
N GLU A 69 -6.45 11.09 -13.10
CA GLU A 69 -7.03 11.14 -14.44
C GLU A 69 -6.54 9.95 -15.28
N GLY A 70 -7.43 9.38 -16.09
CA GLY A 70 -7.11 8.25 -16.98
C GLY A 70 -7.41 6.87 -16.39
N ALA A 71 -7.22 5.84 -17.22
CA ALA A 71 -7.43 4.46 -16.81
C ALA A 71 -6.18 3.96 -16.05
N PRO A 72 -6.32 3.50 -14.79
CA PRO A 72 -5.19 2.95 -14.05
C PRO A 72 -4.70 1.65 -14.71
N SER A 73 -3.40 1.38 -14.58
CA SER A 73 -2.85 0.07 -14.92
C SER A 73 -3.46 -1.03 -14.04
N GLU A 74 -3.27 -2.30 -14.42
CA GLU A 74 -3.76 -3.43 -13.61
C GLU A 74 -3.18 -3.39 -12.18
N GLU A 75 -1.90 -3.08 -12.05
CA GLU A 75 -1.23 -2.97 -10.75
C GLU A 75 -1.69 -1.75 -9.96
N ALA A 76 -1.92 -0.60 -10.62
CA ALA A 76 -2.50 0.56 -9.95
C ALA A 76 -3.93 0.28 -9.45
N GLY A 77 -4.73 -0.45 -10.24
CA GLY A 77 -6.05 -0.93 -9.83
C GLY A 77 -5.99 -1.87 -8.62
N LYS A 78 -5.02 -2.80 -8.58
CA LYS A 78 -4.78 -3.65 -7.41
C LYS A 78 -4.40 -2.83 -6.18
N LEU A 79 -3.55 -1.82 -6.33
CA LEU A 79 -3.16 -0.93 -5.23
C LEU A 79 -4.37 -0.15 -4.67
N ILE A 80 -5.24 0.36 -5.54
CA ILE A 80 -6.50 1.02 -5.12
C ILE A 80 -7.35 0.06 -4.29
N ASN A 81 -7.50 -1.19 -4.72
CA ASN A 81 -8.28 -2.19 -3.99
C ASN A 81 -7.66 -2.53 -2.63
N LEU A 82 -6.33 -2.62 -2.54
CA LEU A 82 -5.64 -2.83 -1.28
C LEU A 82 -5.82 -1.65 -0.31
N LEU A 83 -5.74 -0.41 -0.81
CA LEU A 83 -6.00 0.79 -0.01
C LEU A 83 -7.44 0.80 0.54
N LYS A 84 -8.42 0.39 -0.27
CA LYS A 84 -9.82 0.23 0.20
C LYS A 84 -9.89 -0.78 1.34
N GLN A 85 -9.27 -1.95 1.18
CA GLN A 85 -9.27 -2.96 2.24
C GLN A 85 -8.58 -2.45 3.52
N VAL A 86 -7.48 -1.70 3.42
CA VAL A 86 -6.82 -1.10 4.59
C VAL A 86 -7.73 -0.06 5.25
N SER A 87 -8.47 0.73 4.47
CA SER A 87 -9.42 1.72 5.00
C SER A 87 -10.62 1.10 5.72
N GLU A 88 -11.07 -0.08 5.27
CA GLU A 88 -12.22 -0.80 5.81
C GLU A 88 -11.85 -1.73 6.97
N HIS A 89 -10.65 -2.29 6.95
CA HIS A 89 -10.16 -3.30 7.88
C HIS A 89 -8.87 -2.86 8.54
N GLY A 90 -8.83 -1.70 9.22
CA GLY A 90 -7.63 -1.14 9.86
C GLY A 90 -6.80 -2.10 10.73
N GLU A 91 -7.36 -3.25 11.11
CA GLU A 91 -6.64 -4.44 11.53
C GLU A 91 -6.43 -5.43 10.37
N MET A 92 -5.63 -5.07 9.35
CA MET A 92 -5.00 -6.09 8.54
C MET A 92 -3.95 -6.74 9.44
N THR A 93 -4.37 -7.76 10.18
CA THR A 93 -3.44 -8.78 10.64
C THR A 93 -2.69 -9.22 9.40
N VAL A 94 -1.40 -8.87 9.33
CA VAL A 94 -0.43 -9.48 8.42
C VAL A 94 -0.24 -10.91 8.90
N GLY A 95 -1.33 -11.68 8.76
CA GLY A 95 -1.48 -13.05 9.20
C GLY A 95 -0.89 -13.92 8.11
N ASN A 96 0.42 -14.12 8.21
CA ASN A 96 1.00 -15.43 7.96
C ASN A 96 0.64 -16.06 6.59
N THR A 97 0.98 -15.39 5.49
CA THR A 97 1.04 -16.05 4.17
C THR A 97 2.34 -16.84 4.00
N THR A 98 2.89 -17.42 5.07
CA THR A 98 3.80 -18.56 4.95
C THR A 98 2.95 -19.80 4.70
N GLY A 99 2.73 -20.04 3.41
CA GLY A 99 2.32 -21.31 2.80
C GLY A 99 1.78 -22.39 3.73
N SER A 100 0.45 -22.50 3.76
CA SER A 100 -0.22 -23.80 3.86
C SER A 100 0.15 -24.63 2.63
N ARG A 101 1.36 -25.22 2.63
CA ARG A 101 1.79 -26.25 1.69
C ARG A 101 1.98 -27.54 2.48
N ARG A 102 0.87 -28.25 2.62
CA ARG A 102 0.82 -29.66 3.01
C ARG A 102 1.83 -30.46 2.18
N ARG A 103 2.94 -30.92 2.77
CA ARG A 103 3.70 -32.08 2.26
C ARG A 103 4.62 -32.68 3.33
N GLY A 104 4.36 -33.94 3.69
CA GLY A 104 5.39 -34.86 4.17
C GLY A 104 5.37 -35.16 5.68
N GLY A 105 4.80 -36.31 6.04
CA GLY A 105 4.64 -36.78 7.41
C GLY A 105 5.96 -36.97 8.17
N ARG A 106 5.95 -36.52 9.42
CA ARG A 106 6.83 -37.05 10.46
C ARG A 106 6.12 -38.27 11.06
N SER A 107 6.41 -39.46 10.55
CA SER A 107 6.17 -40.68 11.32
C SER A 107 7.46 -41.07 12.04
N ALA A 108 7.33 -41.01 13.35
CA ALA A 108 8.11 -41.54 14.46
C ALA A 108 9.48 -42.24 14.24
N ARG A 109 10.41 -41.80 15.09
CA ARG A 109 11.49 -42.60 15.70
C ARG A 109 10.93 -43.83 16.43
N GLY A 110 11.56 -44.99 16.27
CA GLY A 110 11.80 -46.01 17.30
C GLY A 110 13.25 -46.49 17.08
N ILE A 111 14.19 -46.41 18.02
CA ILE A 111 14.32 -47.13 19.30
C ILE A 111 14.02 -48.62 19.14
N GLN A 112 15.00 -49.38 18.63
CA GLN A 112 15.67 -50.46 19.36
C GLN A 112 16.97 -50.84 18.65
#